data_AF-A0A8S0H5N9-F1
#
_entry.id   AF-A0A8S0H5N9-F1
#
_cell.length_a   1.000
_cell.length_b   1.000
_cell.length_c   1.000
_cell.angle_alpha   90.00
_cell.angle_beta   90.00
_cell.angle_gamma   90.00
#
_symmetry.space_group_name_H-M   'P 1'
#
loop_
_entity.id
_entity.type
_entity.pdbx_description
1 polymer ?
#
loop_
_entity_poly.entity_id
_entity_poly.type
_entity_poly.pdbx_seq_one_letter_code
_entity_poly.pdbx_strand_id
1 'polypeptide(L)'
;MQYQSSFAGDHDRAHVESATLQPFIIHNLPRGWYLRSTGTWTFDLKNNTHYIPIGLGVGKAWKAGDNILNAFVEPQWTVERKGDGLPQFTLFAGINVTFGK
;
A
#
# COMPACT_ATOMS: atom_id res chain seq x y z
N MET A 1 9.62 -2.35 7.99
CA MET A 1 9.81 -0.97 8.47
C MET A 1 10.96 -0.38 7.68
N GLN A 2 10.72 0.70 6.93
CA GLN A 2 11.80 1.37 6.21
C GLN A 2 12.23 2.55 7.06
N TYR A 3 13.36 2.37 7.75
CA TYR A 3 14.04 3.43 8.47
C TYR A 3 15.02 4.08 7.49
N GLN A 4 14.69 5.29 7.03
CA GLN A 4 15.59 6.07 6.18
C GLN A 4 16.19 7.18 7.04
N SER A 5 17.37 6.91 7.61
CA SER A 5 18.21 7.94 8.18
C SER A 5 19.11 8.49 7.07
N SER A 6 18.73 9.64 6.52
CA SER A 6 19.60 10.38 5.63
C SER A 6 20.74 10.99 6.45
N PHE A 7 21.84 10.26 6.54
CA PHE A 7 23.14 10.74 7.03
C PHE A 7 23.82 11.55 5.91
N ALA A 8 23.33 12.76 5.62
CA ALA A 8 24.05 13.71 4.77
C ALA A 8 23.55 15.14 4.99
N GLY A 9 24.36 15.94 5.69
CA GLY A 9 24.47 17.37 5.40
C GLY A 9 23.69 18.33 6.31
N ASP A 10 24.48 19.07 7.08
CA ASP A 10 24.24 20.40 7.65
C ASP A 10 23.43 20.57 8.95
N HIS A 11 24.15 21.16 9.90
CA HIS A 11 23.79 21.49 11.27
C HIS A 11 22.82 22.69 11.32
N ASP A 12 21.59 22.60 10.79
CA ASP A 12 20.53 23.58 11.12
C ASP A 12 19.13 23.18 10.60
N ARG A 13 18.61 22.00 10.98
CA ARG A 13 17.22 21.65 10.60
C ARG A 13 16.43 21.16 11.80
N ALA A 14 15.42 21.95 12.15
CA ALA A 14 14.38 21.64 13.12
C ALA A 14 13.96 20.18 12.97
N HIS A 15 14.20 19.39 14.01
CA HIS A 15 13.84 17.97 14.15
C HIS A 15 12.39 17.75 13.69
N VAL A 16 12.20 17.25 12.48
CA VAL A 16 10.89 16.82 11.95
C VAL A 16 10.84 15.32 12.12
N GLU A 17 10.21 14.86 13.20
CA GLU A 17 10.03 13.44 13.45
C GLU A 17 8.74 12.97 12.77
N SER A 18 8.87 12.45 11.55
CA SER A 18 7.77 11.79 10.84
C SER A 18 8.01 10.28 10.81
N ALA A 19 7.04 9.50 11.29
CA ALA A 19 7.09 8.04 11.25
C ALA A 19 6.15 7.50 10.18
N THR A 20 6.68 6.70 9.26
CA THR A 20 5.89 5.99 8.24
C THR A 20 5.96 4.49 8.47
N LEU A 21 4.79 3.86 8.61
CA LEU A 21 4.61 2.43 8.78
C LEU A 21 3.84 1.87 7.61
N GLN A 22 4.31 0.76 7.04
CA GLN A 22 3.67 0.11 5.90
C GLN A 22 3.34 -1.34 6.27
N PRO A 23 2.25 -1.60 7.03
CA PRO A 23 1.75 -2.95 7.19
C PRO A 23 1.28 -3.51 5.85
N PHE A 24 1.74 -4.72 5.54
CA PHE A 24 1.19 -5.53 4.46
C PHE A 24 0.88 -6.92 4.99
N ILE A 25 -0.27 -7.43 4.61
CA ILE A 25 -0.71 -8.80 4.91
C ILE A 25 -1.09 -9.41 3.57
N ILE A 26 -0.55 -10.59 3.27
CA ILE A 26 -0.93 -11.35 2.09
C ILE A 26 -1.30 -12.75 2.55
N HIS A 27 -2.51 -13.19 2.19
CA HIS A 27 -3.01 -14.50 2.51
C HIS A 27 -3.38 -15.23 1.21
N ASN A 28 -2.71 -16.34 0.94
CA ASN A 28 -2.97 -17.15 -0.24
C ASN A 28 -4.08 -18.16 0.06
N LEU A 29 -5.14 -18.14 -0.75
CA LEU A 29 -6.27 -19.04 -0.65
C LEU A 29 -6.15 -20.17 -1.69
N PRO A 30 -6.89 -21.28 -1.48
CA PRO A 30 -7.00 -22.34 -2.48
C PRO A 30 -7.55 -21.80 -3.81
N ARG A 31 -7.26 -22.51 -4.91
CA ARG A 31 -7.73 -22.19 -6.27
C ARG A 31 -7.20 -20.86 -6.83
N GLY A 32 -6.01 -20.45 -6.38
CA GLY A 32 -5.27 -19.29 -6.92
C GLY A 32 -5.81 -17.93 -6.50
N TRP A 33 -6.74 -17.90 -5.54
CA TRP A 33 -7.16 -16.66 -4.89
C TRP A 33 -6.10 -16.19 -3.89
N TYR A 34 -5.97 -14.90 -3.70
CA TYR A 34 -5.17 -14.32 -2.65
C TYR A 34 -5.83 -13.05 -2.13
N LEU A 35 -5.75 -12.83 -0.83
CA LEU A 35 -6.12 -11.57 -0.20
C LEU A 35 -4.83 -10.80 0.08
N ARG A 36 -4.87 -9.49 -0.13
CA ARG A 36 -3.79 -8.60 0.25
C ARG A 36 -4.37 -7.40 0.96
N SER A 37 -3.84 -7.02 2.09
CA SER A 37 -4.21 -5.80 2.78
C SER A 37 -2.95 -4.97 2.95
N THR A 38 -2.95 -3.75 2.45
CA THR A 38 -1.79 -2.86 2.53
C THR A 38 -2.21 -1.48 2.98
N GLY A 39 -1.36 -0.79 3.72
CA GLY A 39 -1.65 0.58 4.14
C GLY A 39 -0.36 1.29 4.48
N THR A 40 -0.24 2.55 4.08
CA THR A 40 0.92 3.40 4.42
C THR A 40 0.49 4.41 5.47
N TRP A 41 0.70 4.07 6.73
CA TRP A 41 0.37 4.92 7.86
C TRP A 41 1.48 5.94 8.08
N THR A 42 1.12 7.22 8.02
CA THR A 42 2.04 8.32 8.24
C THR A 42 1.60 9.10 9.47
N PHE A 43 2.50 9.25 10.43
CA PHE A 43 2.31 10.00 11.66
C PHE A 43 3.31 11.16 11.68
N ASP A 44 2.82 12.39 11.65
CA ASP A 44 3.63 13.59 11.84
C ASP A 44 3.38 14.15 13.26
N LEU A 45 4.39 14.04 14.12
CA LEU A 45 4.30 14.47 15.52
C LEU A 45 4.29 16.01 15.67
N LYS A 46 4.70 16.76 14.64
CA LYS A 46 4.83 18.23 14.70
C LYS A 46 3.53 18.95 14.39
N ASN A 47 2.73 18.40 13.46
CA ASN A 47 1.47 19.00 13.01
C ASN A 47 0.22 18.29 13.53
N ASN A 48 0.39 17.22 14.33
CA ASN A 48 -0.71 16.37 14.80
C ASN A 48 -1.59 15.89 13.63
N THR A 49 -0.93 15.62 12.49
CA THR A 49 -1.54 15.19 11.24
C THR A 49 -1.25 13.71 11.04
N HIS A 50 -2.33 12.97 10.81
CA HIS A 50 -2.30 11.52 10.63
C HIS A 50 -2.89 11.18 9.26
N TYR A 51 -2.25 10.24 8.58
CA TYR A 51 -2.74 9.68 7.33
C TYR A 51 -2.69 8.15 7.43
N ILE A 52 -3.86 7.54 7.62
CA ILE A 52 -3.98 6.10 7.86
C ILE A 52 -4.90 5.50 6.79
N PRO A 53 -4.35 5.18 5.60
CA PRO A 53 -5.04 4.39 4.61
C PRO A 53 -5.03 2.92 5.00
N ILE A 54 -6.19 2.28 4.85
CA ILE A 54 -6.37 0.85 4.99
C ILE A 54 -6.82 0.32 3.63
N GLY A 55 -5.94 -0.45 3.01
CA GLY A 55 -6.19 -1.20 1.79
C GLY A 55 -6.60 -2.62 2.09
N LEU A 56 -7.64 -3.09 1.42
CA LEU A 56 -8.05 -4.48 1.45
C LEU A 56 -8.39 -4.92 0.03
N GLY A 57 -7.48 -5.66 -0.56
CA GLY A 57 -7.59 -6.23 -1.88
C GLY A 57 -7.71 -7.73 -1.92
N VAL A 58 -8.22 -8.19 -3.06
CA VAL A 58 -8.32 -9.58 -3.45
C VAL A 58 -7.79 -9.70 -4.87
N GLY A 59 -7.04 -10.75 -5.12
CA GLY A 59 -6.68 -11.15 -6.47
C GLY A 59 -6.92 -12.62 -6.70
N LYS A 60 -6.94 -12.98 -7.97
CA LYS A 60 -7.13 -14.34 -8.43
C LYS A 60 -6.20 -14.57 -9.60
N ALA A 61 -5.31 -15.53 -9.44
CA ALA A 61 -4.51 -16.10 -10.50
C ALA A 61 -5.12 -17.44 -10.93
N TRP A 62 -5.38 -17.61 -12.22
CA TRP A 62 -5.81 -18.89 -12.77
C TRP A 62 -5.13 -19.14 -14.12
N LYS A 63 -4.89 -20.42 -14.41
CA LYS A 63 -4.42 -20.85 -15.72
C LYS A 63 -5.62 -20.94 -16.65
N ALA A 64 -5.54 -20.31 -17.83
CA ALA A 64 -6.53 -20.39 -18.90
C ALA A 64 -5.83 -20.89 -20.17
N GLY A 65 -5.92 -22.20 -20.42
CA GLY A 65 -5.14 -22.84 -21.50
C GLY A 65 -3.65 -22.77 -21.19
N ASP A 66 -2.85 -22.29 -22.14
CA ASP A 66 -1.41 -22.07 -21.97
C ASP A 66 -1.07 -20.74 -21.28
N ASN A 67 -2.06 -19.88 -21.06
CA ASN A 67 -1.89 -18.56 -20.46
C ASN A 67 -2.17 -18.59 -18.95
N ILE A 68 -1.48 -17.73 -18.20
CA ILE A 68 -1.79 -17.47 -16.79
C ILE A 68 -2.39 -16.08 -16.70
N LEU A 69 -3.64 -16.00 -16.24
CA LEU A 69 -4.32 -14.73 -15.95
C LEU A 69 -4.26 -14.47 -14.45
N ASN A 70 -3.88 -13.27 -14.06
CA ASN A 70 -3.98 -12.79 -12.70
C ASN A 70 -4.73 -11.47 -12.69
N ALA A 71 -5.94 -11.46 -12.14
CA ALA A 71 -6.71 -10.24 -11.92
C ALA A 71 -6.70 -9.89 -10.44
N PHE A 72 -6.49 -8.62 -10.10
CA PHE A 72 -6.56 -8.15 -8.73
C PHE A 72 -7.28 -6.82 -8.61
N VAL A 73 -7.86 -6.59 -7.44
CA VAL A 73 -8.49 -5.35 -7.04
C VAL A 73 -8.15 -5.09 -5.58
N GLU A 74 -7.72 -3.86 -5.27
CA GLU A 74 -7.38 -3.40 -3.93
C GLU A 74 -7.96 -1.99 -3.72
N PRO A 75 -9.17 -1.89 -3.17
CA PRO A 75 -9.64 -0.63 -2.60
C PRO A 75 -8.78 -0.27 -1.38
N GLN A 76 -8.35 0.99 -1.34
CA GLN A 76 -7.71 1.64 -0.21
C GLN A 76 -8.58 2.79 0.26
N TRP A 77 -9.01 2.72 1.52
CA TRP A 77 -9.78 3.78 2.15
C TRP A 77 -8.93 4.51 3.17
N THR A 78 -8.88 5.83 3.08
CA THR A 78 -8.22 6.66 4.08
C THR A 78 -9.18 6.88 5.24
N VAL A 79 -8.96 6.16 6.35
CA VAL A 79 -9.84 6.20 7.53
C VAL A 79 -9.66 7.50 8.29
N GLU A 80 -8.42 7.93 8.43
CA GLU A 80 -8.06 9.16 9.13
C GLU A 80 -7.10 9.96 8.27
N ARG A 81 -7.51 11.18 7.95
CA ARG A 81 -6.68 12.16 7.23
C ARG A 81 -6.82 13.49 7.93
N LYS A 82 -5.70 14.17 8.17
CA LYS A 82 -5.69 15.55 8.59
C LYS A 82 -4.74 16.30 7.66
N GLY A 83 -5.31 17.06 6.72
CA GLY A 83 -4.62 17.69 5.60
C GLY A 83 -5.51 17.80 4.36
N ASP A 84 -5.45 18.93 3.66
CA ASP A 84 -6.20 19.19 2.44
C ASP A 84 -5.54 18.53 1.23
N GLY A 85 -6.34 17.89 0.36
CA GLY A 85 -5.87 17.33 -0.93
C GLY A 85 -5.44 15.87 -0.95
N LEU A 86 -5.51 15.14 0.16
CA LEU A 86 -5.16 13.70 0.21
C LEU A 86 -6.30 12.81 -0.32
N PRO A 87 -6.05 11.79 -1.14
CA PRO A 87 -7.12 10.92 -1.65
C PRO A 87 -7.83 10.21 -0.49
N GLN A 88 -9.17 10.35 -0.42
CA GLN A 88 -9.99 9.67 0.59
C GLN A 88 -10.18 8.19 0.25
N PHE A 89 -10.13 7.87 -1.03
CA PHE A 89 -10.31 6.55 -1.57
C PHE A 89 -9.44 6.38 -2.80
N THR A 90 -8.68 5.30 -2.86
CA THR A 90 -7.86 4.91 -3.99
C THR A 90 -8.20 3.48 -4.35
N LEU A 91 -8.53 3.21 -5.60
CA LEU A 91 -8.79 1.85 -6.07
C LEU A 91 -7.65 1.41 -6.99
N PHE A 92 -6.92 0.37 -6.58
CA PHE A 92 -5.99 -0.31 -7.46
C PHE A 92 -6.72 -1.48 -8.11
N ALA A 93 -6.66 -1.58 -9.44
CA ALA A 93 -7.12 -2.75 -10.15
C ALA A 93 -6.15 -3.04 -11.28
N GLY A 94 -5.90 -4.32 -11.55
CA GLY A 94 -4.98 -4.73 -12.59
C GLY A 94 -5.26 -6.14 -13.06
N ILE A 95 -4.97 -6.37 -14.33
CA ILE A 95 -5.02 -7.69 -14.94
C ILE A 95 -3.65 -7.93 -15.56
N ASN A 96 -3.00 -9.00 -15.15
CA ASN A 96 -1.76 -9.49 -15.73
C ASN A 96 -2.08 -10.74 -16.53
N VAL A 97 -1.60 -10.79 -17.77
CA VAL A 97 -1.72 -11.96 -18.63
C VAL A 97 -0.30 -12.39 -18.99
N THR A 98 0.10 -13.56 -18.51
CA THR A 98 1.35 -14.21 -18.91
C THR A 98 1.02 -15.19 -20.02
N PHE A 99 1.50 -14.90 -21.22
CA PHE A 99 1.36 -15.80 -22.36
C PHE A 99 2.42 -16.90 -22.28
N GLY A 100 1.98 -18.14 -22.09
CA GLY A 100 2.83 -19.31 -22.26
C GLY A 100 2.96 -19.61 -23.75
N LYS A 101 4.19 -19.90 -24.20
CA LYS A 101 4.48 -20.34 -25.57
C LYS A 101 3.72 -21.60 -25.95
#